data_AF-A0A1Y6EZ84-F1
#
_entry.id   AF-A0A1Y6EZ84-F1
#
_cell.length_a   1.000
_cell.length_b   1.000
_cell.length_c   1.000
_cell.angle_alpha   90.00
_cell.angle_beta   90.00
_cell.angle_gamma   90.00
#
_symmetry.space_group_name_H-M   'P 1'
#
loop_
_entity.id
_entity.type
_entity.pdbx_description
1 polymer ?
#
loop_
_entity_poly.entity_id
_entity_poly.type
_entity_poly.pdbx_seq_one_letter_code
_entity_poly.pdbx_strand_id
1 'polypeptide(L)'
;MLFIEKMPTRYDAGAATVLAGETTVTPTNAAWHGNIWGDDLFFLPSQPLVPPVRIDAVNDDGTLTLSLPWPGVDAEEADYEIRYIGSIERSTAQSRRVLEQLGDVKSWADVFVATDADRLALESAGNPLRAGFRVLVIEDGLIWAKASSAYDDWLPPAEFQGPQGGPGPLTEISFGPVTTLNPGQPASVAVVAVGEAAVRLDFSLPRGQDGTGTGDVVGPASSVSGRIALFSGTSGKVLQQAGLSVSDLEPARTRPTTPEKQTGVGTTPRGWAAEDVAQAILAQSPSPADLEFTVSQLALALADANNVALFLGPNGNRFADSFDALTYVDVAGATNLDTGTAGLLKPTVAIANSLASQTLNNDPFGFAGATVKQLVGASVLTTNGSRVRVTVQGSASGLTISGLYIGNRDTAGDSWDALSLTPITFAGVGSLTLGANQSIVSDWITFALDETKDLIFSFHVSANDFKQLATGLSGSDYNRFYKVSANEAAVANASGYTATAGTLALIRQIEVQTGSNNAIVRSAAFTAAAVPTKMKALINVREADAAVAGTDYFLDCSRDGGTTWTAMVLTERYTSGNLRVVEAAETDVSSQPSGTAVRWRFKTLNNKNVELHDLYLYWS
;
A
#
# COMPACT_ATOMS: atom_id res chain seq x y z
N MET A 1 -4.22 -33.09 15.10
CA MET A 1 -4.68 -33.98 16.18
C MET A 1 -4.80 -33.11 17.41
N LEU A 2 -6.02 -32.65 17.70
CA LEU A 2 -6.30 -31.77 18.83
C LEU A 2 -6.17 -32.62 20.09
N PHE A 3 -5.18 -32.33 20.94
CA PHE A 3 -5.09 -32.98 22.24
C PHE A 3 -6.28 -32.49 23.07
N ILE A 4 -7.26 -33.37 23.29
CA ILE A 4 -8.27 -33.16 24.33
C ILE A 4 -7.52 -33.33 25.64
N GLU A 5 -7.06 -32.21 26.19
CA GLU A 5 -6.58 -32.15 27.55
C GLU A 5 -7.75 -32.57 28.45
N LYS A 6 -7.49 -33.59 29.27
CA LYS A 6 -8.48 -34.26 30.09
C LYS A 6 -9.11 -33.21 31.03
N MET A 7 -10.41 -32.90 30.84
CA MET A 7 -11.09 -31.92 31.69
C MET A 7 -10.87 -32.28 33.17
N PRO A 8 -10.38 -31.34 34.00
CA PRO A 8 -10.07 -31.64 35.40
C PRO A 8 -11.33 -32.15 36.09
N THR A 9 -11.24 -33.34 36.70
CA THR A 9 -12.38 -33.99 37.37
C THR A 9 -12.47 -33.63 38.86
N ARG A 10 -11.54 -32.81 39.34
CA ARG A 10 -11.45 -32.34 40.73
C ARG A 10 -10.74 -30.99 40.82
N TYR A 11 -10.96 -30.28 41.91
CA TYR A 11 -10.26 -29.07 42.32
C TYR A 11 -9.62 -29.28 43.70
N ASP A 12 -8.30 -29.20 43.78
CA ASP A 12 -7.49 -29.50 44.97
C ASP A 12 -6.42 -28.42 45.24
N ALA A 13 -6.60 -27.22 44.67
CA ALA A 13 -5.65 -26.12 44.83
C ALA A 13 -5.89 -25.35 46.14
N GLY A 14 -5.04 -25.60 47.15
CA GLY A 14 -4.97 -24.85 48.39
C GLY A 14 -5.53 -25.61 49.61
N ALA A 15 -5.74 -24.86 50.69
CA ALA A 15 -6.20 -25.39 51.98
C ALA A 15 -7.48 -24.70 52.45
N ALA A 16 -8.26 -25.39 53.27
CA ALA A 16 -9.52 -24.91 53.83
C ALA A 16 -9.69 -25.30 55.30
N THR A 17 -10.49 -24.51 56.01
CA THR A 17 -10.89 -24.73 57.39
C THR A 17 -12.37 -25.09 57.45
N VAL A 18 -12.70 -26.20 58.12
CA VAL A 18 -14.06 -26.63 58.43
C VAL A 18 -14.11 -27.20 59.84
N LEU A 19 -15.12 -26.77 60.61
CA LEU A 19 -15.34 -27.24 61.97
C LEU A 19 -16.42 -28.35 61.98
N ALA A 20 -16.26 -29.31 62.87
CA ALA A 20 -17.19 -30.42 63.08
C ALA A 20 -18.58 -29.89 63.46
N GLY A 21 -19.60 -30.33 62.72
CA GLY A 21 -20.98 -29.89 62.95
C GLY A 21 -21.32 -28.50 62.40
N GLU A 22 -20.38 -27.81 61.76
CA GLU A 22 -20.65 -26.56 61.03
C GLU A 22 -20.90 -26.81 59.55
N THR A 23 -21.63 -25.92 58.90
CA THR A 23 -21.89 -25.97 57.45
C THR A 23 -20.94 -25.08 56.66
N THR A 24 -20.20 -24.18 57.30
CA THR A 24 -19.36 -23.22 56.61
C THR A 24 -17.93 -23.75 56.46
N VAL A 25 -17.39 -23.71 55.24
CA VAL A 25 -15.98 -23.97 54.96
C VAL A 25 -15.34 -22.66 54.50
N THR A 26 -14.23 -22.29 55.13
CA THR A 26 -13.50 -21.06 54.82
C THR A 26 -12.19 -21.41 54.14
N PRO A 27 -11.88 -20.87 52.96
CA PRO A 27 -10.59 -21.12 52.32
C PRO A 27 -9.50 -20.29 53.00
N THR A 28 -8.29 -20.84 53.07
CA THR A 28 -7.13 -20.07 53.52
C THR A 28 -6.52 -19.27 52.37
N ASN A 29 -6.41 -19.87 51.18
CA ASN A 29 -5.80 -19.25 49.98
C ASN A 29 -6.43 -19.74 48.66
N ALA A 30 -7.65 -20.28 48.68
CA ALA A 30 -8.27 -20.88 47.49
C ALA A 30 -9.22 -19.91 46.78
N ALA A 31 -9.16 -19.87 45.44
CA ALA A 31 -10.06 -19.07 44.60
C ALA A 31 -11.23 -19.94 44.10
N TRP A 32 -12.26 -20.07 44.93
CA TRP A 32 -13.45 -20.90 44.64
C TRP A 32 -14.45 -20.24 43.70
N HIS A 33 -14.59 -18.92 43.78
CA HIS A 33 -15.57 -18.18 43.01
C HIS A 33 -15.32 -18.33 41.50
N GLY A 34 -16.32 -18.84 40.77
CA GLY A 34 -16.25 -19.11 39.33
C GLY A 34 -15.62 -20.45 38.91
N ASN A 35 -14.96 -21.16 39.84
CA ASN A 35 -14.27 -22.44 39.56
C ASN A 35 -15.03 -23.67 40.09
N ILE A 36 -15.90 -23.48 41.09
CA ILE A 36 -16.77 -24.52 41.67
C ILE A 36 -18.21 -23.99 41.72
N TRP A 37 -19.20 -24.88 41.73
CA TRP A 37 -20.61 -24.50 41.82
C TRP A 37 -21.34 -25.26 42.93
N GLY A 38 -22.53 -24.76 43.31
CA GLY A 38 -23.47 -25.52 44.12
C GLY A 38 -23.74 -26.88 43.49
N ASP A 39 -23.91 -27.89 44.34
CA ASP A 39 -23.98 -29.33 44.08
C ASP A 39 -22.64 -30.09 43.90
N ASP A 40 -21.49 -29.42 43.84
CA ASP A 40 -20.19 -30.13 43.86
C ASP A 40 -19.90 -30.80 45.23
N LEU A 41 -19.03 -31.81 45.27
CA LEU A 41 -18.76 -32.58 46.50
C LEU A 41 -17.45 -32.15 47.16
N PHE A 42 -17.52 -31.62 48.38
CA PHE A 42 -16.36 -31.28 49.21
C PHE A 42 -15.89 -32.49 50.02
N PHE A 43 -14.57 -32.72 50.02
CA PHE A 43 -13.92 -33.82 50.73
C PHE A 43 -12.56 -33.38 51.30
N LEU A 44 -12.20 -33.93 52.47
CA LEU A 44 -10.88 -33.73 53.08
C LEU A 44 -10.06 -35.04 52.99
N PRO A 45 -8.98 -35.09 52.19
CA PRO A 45 -8.10 -36.25 52.10
C PRO A 45 -7.50 -36.70 53.44
N SER A 46 -7.34 -35.78 54.40
CA SER A 46 -6.86 -36.08 55.76
C SER A 46 -7.86 -36.89 56.60
N GLN A 47 -9.15 -36.92 56.21
CA GLN A 47 -10.21 -37.67 56.88
C GLN A 47 -10.93 -38.62 55.90
N PRO A 48 -10.24 -39.64 55.36
CA PRO A 48 -10.72 -40.42 54.21
C PRO A 48 -11.94 -41.30 54.48
N LEU A 49 -12.30 -41.50 55.74
CA LEU A 49 -13.49 -42.26 56.15
C LEU A 49 -14.76 -41.38 56.24
N VAL A 50 -14.61 -40.06 56.14
CA VAL A 50 -15.73 -39.12 56.15
C VAL A 50 -16.29 -39.02 54.72
N PRO A 51 -17.60 -39.27 54.50
CA PRO A 51 -18.19 -39.20 53.16
C PRO A 51 -18.15 -37.76 52.63
N PRO A 52 -17.91 -37.55 51.32
CA PRO A 52 -17.96 -36.22 50.72
C PRO A 52 -19.32 -35.56 50.93
N VAL A 53 -19.31 -34.28 51.30
CA VAL A 53 -20.54 -33.50 51.56
C VAL A 53 -20.79 -32.58 50.38
N ARG A 54 -22.05 -32.52 49.93
CA ARG A 54 -22.46 -31.64 48.81
C ARG A 54 -22.41 -30.18 49.24
N ILE A 55 -21.82 -29.33 48.40
CA ILE A 55 -21.80 -27.87 48.53
C ILE A 55 -23.18 -27.36 48.14
N ASP A 56 -23.83 -26.61 49.03
CA ASP A 56 -25.13 -26.00 48.77
C ASP A 56 -24.97 -24.66 48.04
N ALA A 57 -23.98 -23.86 48.43
CA ALA A 57 -23.66 -22.59 47.78
C ALA A 57 -22.17 -22.23 47.92
N VAL A 58 -21.67 -21.50 46.93
CA VAL A 58 -20.41 -20.75 46.98
C VAL A 58 -20.79 -19.31 47.25
N ASN A 59 -20.38 -18.77 48.38
CA ASN A 59 -20.77 -17.43 48.82
C ASN A 59 -19.86 -16.38 48.17
N ASP A 60 -20.38 -15.15 47.99
CA ASP A 60 -19.65 -14.04 47.36
C ASP A 60 -18.40 -13.61 48.16
N ASP A 61 -18.33 -13.96 49.45
CA ASP A 61 -17.18 -13.73 50.33
C ASP A 61 -16.06 -14.79 50.17
N GLY A 62 -16.25 -15.75 49.26
CA GLY A 62 -15.31 -16.83 48.98
C GLY A 62 -15.46 -18.05 49.88
N THR A 63 -16.42 -18.08 50.81
CA THR A 63 -16.70 -19.27 51.64
C THR A 63 -17.64 -20.27 50.95
N LEU A 64 -17.68 -21.51 51.45
CA LEU A 64 -18.67 -22.50 51.03
C LEU A 64 -19.68 -22.76 52.12
N THR A 65 -20.92 -22.94 51.72
CA THR A 65 -21.97 -23.50 52.57
C THR A 65 -22.21 -24.94 52.14
N LEU A 66 -21.99 -25.90 53.04
CA LEU A 66 -22.29 -27.31 52.86
C LEU A 66 -23.78 -27.57 53.09
N SER A 67 -24.35 -28.46 52.30
CA SER A 67 -25.76 -28.86 52.40
C SER A 67 -26.11 -29.64 53.68
N LEU A 68 -25.09 -30.17 54.36
CA LEU A 68 -25.20 -30.82 55.66
C LEU A 68 -24.02 -30.39 56.54
N PRO A 69 -24.21 -30.34 57.89
CA PRO A 69 -23.12 -30.12 58.82
C PRO A 69 -21.96 -31.09 58.61
N TRP A 70 -20.72 -30.62 58.71
CA TRP A 70 -19.53 -31.43 58.48
C TRP A 70 -19.48 -32.62 59.45
N PRO A 71 -19.51 -33.88 58.94
CA PRO A 71 -19.59 -35.06 59.80
C PRO A 71 -18.23 -35.55 60.32
N GLY A 72 -17.13 -34.88 59.94
CA GLY A 72 -15.77 -35.17 60.40
C GLY A 72 -15.38 -34.41 61.66
N VAL A 73 -14.11 -34.50 62.04
CA VAL A 73 -13.53 -33.66 63.11
C VAL A 73 -13.08 -32.30 62.56
N ASP A 74 -12.82 -31.35 63.45
CA ASP A 74 -12.28 -30.03 63.11
C ASP A 74 -11.00 -30.16 62.27
N ALA A 75 -10.93 -29.41 61.19
CA ALA A 75 -9.77 -29.32 60.31
C ALA A 75 -9.50 -27.86 60.00
N GLU A 76 -8.33 -27.37 60.39
CA GLU A 76 -7.87 -26.00 60.11
C GLU A 76 -6.76 -26.05 59.08
N GLU A 77 -6.86 -25.18 58.06
CA GLU A 77 -5.91 -25.09 56.94
C GLU A 77 -5.52 -26.45 56.34
N ALA A 78 -6.48 -27.36 56.21
CA ALA A 78 -6.24 -28.68 55.68
C ALA A 78 -6.39 -28.71 54.15
N ASP A 79 -5.57 -29.54 53.49
CA ASP A 79 -5.77 -29.84 52.07
C ASP A 79 -7.17 -30.42 51.85
N TYR A 80 -7.82 -30.01 50.76
CA TYR A 80 -9.16 -30.44 50.40
C TYR A 80 -9.22 -30.87 48.94
N GLU A 81 -10.26 -31.62 48.59
CA GLU A 81 -10.58 -32.01 47.22
C GLU A 81 -12.07 -31.75 46.98
N ILE A 82 -12.40 -30.98 45.93
CA ILE A 82 -13.77 -30.80 45.46
C ILE A 82 -13.94 -31.61 44.18
N ARG A 83 -14.93 -32.51 44.16
CA ARG A 83 -15.25 -33.34 42.98
C ARG A 83 -16.47 -32.79 42.25
N TYR A 84 -16.33 -32.65 40.93
CA TYR A 84 -17.41 -32.17 40.08
C TYR A 84 -18.46 -33.26 39.83
N ILE A 85 -19.73 -32.99 40.14
CA ILE A 85 -20.84 -33.89 39.76
C ILE A 85 -21.20 -33.69 38.27
N GLY A 86 -21.07 -34.75 37.46
CA GLY A 86 -21.69 -34.91 36.13
C GLY A 86 -21.34 -33.88 35.03
N SER A 87 -20.38 -34.19 34.16
CA SER A 87 -20.00 -33.35 33.00
C SER A 87 -21.07 -33.25 31.90
N ILE A 88 -22.03 -34.18 31.85
CA ILE A 88 -23.04 -34.25 30.79
C ILE A 88 -24.05 -33.12 30.92
N GLU A 89 -24.51 -32.79 32.13
CA GLU A 89 -25.49 -31.72 32.34
C GLU A 89 -24.87 -30.33 32.16
N ARG A 90 -23.62 -30.14 32.58
CA ARG A 90 -22.84 -28.91 32.32
C ARG A 90 -22.55 -28.71 30.83
N SER A 91 -22.15 -29.76 30.11
CA SER A 91 -21.94 -29.73 28.65
C SER A 91 -23.25 -29.50 27.88
N THR A 92 -24.35 -30.10 28.33
CA THR A 92 -25.67 -29.93 27.69
C THR A 92 -26.26 -28.56 27.99
N ALA A 93 -26.05 -27.99 29.18
CA ALA A 93 -26.48 -26.63 29.51
C ALA A 93 -25.69 -25.57 28.74
N GLN A 94 -24.38 -25.75 28.59
CA GLN A 94 -23.52 -24.90 27.76
C GLN A 94 -23.89 -25.03 26.27
N SER A 95 -24.06 -26.26 25.77
CA SER A 95 -24.50 -26.51 24.40
C SER A 95 -25.90 -25.93 24.13
N ARG A 96 -26.82 -26.02 25.09
CA ARG A 96 -28.17 -25.42 25.00
C ARG A 96 -28.10 -23.90 24.99
N ARG A 97 -27.25 -23.27 25.81
CA ARG A 97 -27.01 -21.82 25.77
C ARG A 97 -26.46 -21.36 24.42
N VAL A 98 -25.50 -22.10 23.87
CA VAL A 98 -24.93 -21.80 22.54
C VAL A 98 -25.96 -22.02 21.43
N LEU A 99 -26.78 -23.07 21.48
CA LEU A 99 -27.85 -23.33 20.51
C LEU A 99 -28.99 -22.32 20.60
N GLU A 100 -29.36 -21.85 21.78
CA GLU A 100 -30.33 -20.77 21.98
C GLU A 100 -29.79 -19.43 21.46
N GLN A 101 -28.49 -19.17 21.65
CA GLN A 101 -27.83 -18.00 21.08
C GLN A 101 -27.67 -18.07 19.56
N LEU A 102 -27.42 -19.25 18.98
CA LEU A 102 -27.36 -19.45 17.52
C LEU A 102 -28.74 -19.41 16.85
N GLY A 103 -29.80 -19.83 17.55
CA GLY A 103 -31.18 -19.83 17.03
C GLY A 103 -31.78 -18.42 16.87
N ASP A 104 -31.16 -17.42 17.50
CA ASP A 104 -31.62 -16.03 17.54
C ASP A 104 -30.73 -15.10 16.68
N VAL A 105 -29.80 -15.68 15.90
CA VAL A 105 -28.97 -14.99 14.91
C VAL A 105 -29.87 -14.49 13.78
N LYS A 106 -30.17 -13.19 13.79
CA LYS A 106 -30.92 -12.56 12.69
C LYS A 106 -29.92 -12.22 11.60
N SER A 107 -29.99 -12.94 10.47
CA SER A 107 -29.03 -12.80 9.35
C SER A 107 -28.92 -11.40 8.74
N TRP A 108 -29.73 -10.43 9.18
CA TRP A 108 -29.73 -9.05 8.71
C TRP A 108 -29.24 -8.04 9.76
N ALA A 109 -28.94 -8.45 11.00
CA ALA A 109 -28.62 -7.54 12.10
C ALA A 109 -27.23 -7.74 12.73
N ASP A 110 -26.59 -8.90 12.59
CA ASP A 110 -25.34 -9.19 13.29
C ASP A 110 -24.10 -8.69 12.52
N VAL A 111 -23.21 -7.98 13.24
CA VAL A 111 -22.04 -7.28 12.66
C VAL A 111 -20.76 -7.73 13.35
N PHE A 112 -19.68 -7.87 12.57
CA PHE A 112 -18.33 -8.11 13.07
C PHE A 112 -17.55 -6.80 13.10
N VAL A 113 -16.91 -6.49 14.22
CA VAL A 113 -16.06 -5.30 14.37
C VAL A 113 -14.70 -5.69 14.91
N ALA A 114 -13.66 -4.92 14.54
CA ALA A 114 -12.29 -5.24 14.94
C ALA A 114 -12.06 -4.91 16.42
N THR A 115 -12.50 -3.73 16.86
CA THR A 115 -12.19 -3.16 18.18
C THR A 115 -13.46 -2.76 18.94
N ASP A 116 -13.36 -2.54 20.26
CA ASP A 116 -14.50 -2.02 21.05
C ASP A 116 -14.91 -0.59 20.63
N ALA A 117 -13.96 0.20 20.13
CA ALA A 117 -14.24 1.53 19.58
C ALA A 117 -15.15 1.47 18.35
N ASP A 118 -14.97 0.45 17.49
CA ASP A 118 -15.82 0.22 16.33
C ASP A 118 -17.24 -0.22 16.74
N ARG A 119 -17.38 -0.94 17.86
CA ARG A 119 -18.69 -1.24 18.45
C ARG A 119 -19.40 0.04 18.90
N LEU A 120 -18.71 0.96 19.60
CA LEU A 120 -19.31 2.25 20.00
C LEU A 120 -19.77 3.09 18.80
N ALA A 121 -19.06 3.02 17.66
CA ALA A 121 -19.44 3.74 16.45
C ALA A 121 -20.82 3.30 15.89
N LEU A 122 -21.25 2.07 16.20
CA LEU A 122 -22.58 1.55 15.83
C LEU A 122 -23.72 2.24 16.60
N GLU A 123 -23.43 3.06 17.63
CA GLU A 123 -24.44 3.84 18.37
C GLU A 123 -24.82 5.17 17.69
N SER A 124 -24.20 5.50 16.55
CA SER A 124 -24.49 6.75 15.86
C SER A 124 -25.97 6.86 15.45
N ALA A 125 -26.56 8.05 15.61
CA ALA A 125 -27.99 8.30 15.38
C ALA A 125 -28.51 7.97 13.96
N GLY A 126 -27.60 7.71 13.01
CA GLY A 126 -27.89 7.29 11.64
C GLY A 126 -27.95 5.77 11.43
N ASN A 127 -27.65 4.95 12.44
CA ASN A 127 -27.72 3.49 12.30
C ASN A 127 -29.19 3.00 12.30
N PRO A 128 -29.65 2.29 11.25
CA PRO A 128 -31.02 1.76 11.20
C PRO A 128 -31.29 0.65 12.23
N LEU A 129 -30.25 0.06 12.83
CA LEU A 129 -30.36 -1.00 13.83
C LEU A 129 -30.61 -0.38 15.21
N ARG A 130 -31.88 -0.39 15.62
CA ARG A 130 -32.31 0.27 16.86
C ARG A 130 -32.24 -0.63 18.10
N ALA A 131 -32.43 -1.95 18.02
CA ALA A 131 -32.31 -2.84 19.17
C ALA A 131 -32.20 -4.31 18.71
N GLY A 132 -31.65 -5.19 19.53
CA GLY A 132 -31.66 -6.64 19.26
C GLY A 132 -30.68 -7.10 18.19
N PHE A 133 -29.66 -6.29 17.88
CA PHE A 133 -28.51 -6.69 17.08
C PHE A 133 -27.33 -7.06 17.98
N ARG A 134 -26.48 -7.96 17.50
CA ARG A 134 -25.29 -8.41 18.23
C ARG A 134 -24.02 -8.02 17.48
N VAL A 135 -22.96 -7.78 18.26
CA VAL A 135 -21.65 -7.36 17.74
C VAL A 135 -20.59 -8.28 18.32
N LEU A 136 -19.86 -8.98 17.46
CA LEU A 136 -18.64 -9.68 17.87
C LEU A 136 -17.45 -8.71 17.73
N VAL A 137 -16.82 -8.40 18.86
CA VAL A 137 -15.56 -7.66 18.91
C VAL A 137 -14.42 -8.66 18.83
N ILE A 138 -13.66 -8.62 17.74
CA ILE A 138 -12.64 -9.62 17.43
C ILE A 138 -11.45 -9.52 18.39
N GLU A 139 -11.02 -8.31 18.74
CA GLU A 139 -9.88 -8.04 19.62
C GLU A 139 -10.01 -8.74 20.98
N ASP A 140 -11.19 -8.67 21.59
CA ASP A 140 -11.44 -9.21 22.93
C ASP A 140 -12.16 -10.57 22.92
N GLY A 141 -12.61 -11.05 21.75
CA GLY A 141 -13.39 -12.28 21.65
C GLY A 141 -14.73 -12.23 22.40
N LEU A 142 -15.31 -11.04 22.49
CA LEU A 142 -16.55 -10.74 23.23
C LEU A 142 -17.72 -10.56 22.27
N ILE A 143 -18.87 -11.16 22.60
CA ILE A 143 -20.15 -10.86 21.95
C ILE A 143 -20.94 -9.89 22.81
N TRP A 144 -21.19 -8.70 22.26
CA TRP A 144 -22.05 -7.68 22.84
C TRP A 144 -23.44 -7.75 22.22
N ALA A 145 -24.49 -7.51 23.02
CA ALA A 145 -25.87 -7.44 22.55
C ALA A 145 -26.50 -6.11 22.94
N LYS A 146 -27.14 -5.44 21.98
CA LYS A 146 -27.80 -4.14 22.24
C LYS A 146 -29.16 -4.37 22.89
N ALA A 147 -29.32 -3.92 24.13
CA ALA A 147 -30.52 -4.16 24.94
C ALA A 147 -31.73 -3.34 24.45
N SER A 148 -31.49 -2.09 24.02
CA SER A 148 -32.54 -1.23 23.46
C SER A 148 -31.98 -0.16 22.51
N SER A 149 -32.86 0.72 22.01
CA SER A 149 -32.48 1.87 21.20
C SER A 149 -31.94 3.06 21.99
N ALA A 150 -31.77 2.90 23.30
CA ALA A 150 -31.09 3.89 24.11
C ALA A 150 -29.57 3.84 23.86
N TYR A 151 -28.95 5.01 23.85
CA TYR A 151 -27.50 5.15 23.84
C TYR A 151 -26.92 4.44 25.07
N ASP A 152 -25.80 3.73 24.90
CA ASP A 152 -25.08 2.99 25.95
C ASP A 152 -25.83 1.83 26.64
N ASP A 153 -27.01 1.46 26.15
CA ASP A 153 -27.77 0.33 26.69
C ASP A 153 -27.34 -1.03 26.08
N TRP A 154 -26.24 -1.59 26.59
CA TRP A 154 -25.69 -2.89 26.21
C TRP A 154 -25.86 -3.92 27.31
N LEU A 155 -26.16 -5.16 26.92
CA LEU A 155 -26.10 -6.29 27.85
C LEU A 155 -24.63 -6.65 28.17
N PRO A 156 -24.36 -7.24 29.35
CA PRO A 156 -23.03 -7.76 29.67
C PRO A 156 -22.50 -8.68 28.55
N PRO A 157 -21.22 -8.55 28.14
CA PRO A 157 -20.69 -9.31 27.03
C PRO A 157 -20.56 -10.79 27.37
N ALA A 158 -20.72 -11.65 26.34
CA ALA A 158 -20.43 -13.07 26.45
C ALA A 158 -19.01 -13.35 25.93
N GLU A 159 -18.18 -14.00 26.77
CA GLU A 159 -16.81 -14.40 26.44
C GLU A 159 -16.77 -15.75 25.71
N PHE A 160 -15.91 -15.86 24.68
CA PHE A 160 -15.63 -17.13 23.97
C PHE A 160 -14.30 -17.80 24.36
N GLN A 161 -13.51 -17.21 25.25
CA GLN A 161 -12.23 -17.78 25.68
C GLN A 161 -12.37 -18.46 27.05
N GLY A 162 -11.88 -19.70 27.15
CA GLY A 162 -11.61 -20.32 28.45
C GLY A 162 -10.32 -19.76 29.05
N PRO A 163 -10.10 -19.90 30.37
CA PRO A 163 -8.88 -19.39 31.02
C PRO A 163 -7.62 -19.99 30.38
N GLN A 164 -6.68 -19.13 30.02
CA GLN A 164 -5.38 -19.51 29.47
C GLN A 164 -4.63 -20.41 30.47
N GLY A 165 -4.17 -21.59 30.02
CA GLY A 165 -3.36 -22.49 30.84
C GLY A 165 -2.05 -21.84 31.28
N GLY A 166 -1.68 -21.99 32.55
CA GLY A 166 -0.47 -21.40 33.11
C GLY A 166 0.82 -21.88 32.42
N PRO A 167 1.88 -21.05 32.35
CA PRO A 167 3.17 -21.45 31.79
C PRO A 167 3.77 -22.68 32.48
N GLY A 168 4.43 -23.56 31.72
CA GLY A 168 5.10 -24.75 32.25
C GLY A 168 6.25 -24.44 33.22
N PRO A 169 6.69 -25.41 34.04
CA PRO A 169 7.47 -25.16 35.25
C PRO A 169 8.93 -24.73 35.04
N LEU A 170 9.46 -24.73 33.81
CA LEU A 170 10.83 -24.32 33.53
C LEU A 170 10.83 -22.95 32.85
N THR A 171 11.30 -21.94 33.55
CA THR A 171 11.24 -20.54 33.13
C THR A 171 12.58 -20.02 32.63
N GLU A 172 13.69 -20.75 32.83
CA GLU A 172 15.03 -20.28 32.47
C GLU A 172 15.99 -21.40 32.02
N ILE A 173 16.74 -21.13 30.94
CA ILE A 173 17.83 -21.98 30.44
C ILE A 173 19.11 -21.16 30.43
N SER A 174 20.15 -21.64 31.11
CA SER A 174 21.46 -20.99 31.16
C SER A 174 22.56 -21.90 30.59
N PHE A 175 23.68 -21.30 30.17
CA PHE A 175 24.86 -22.04 29.69
C PHE A 175 25.95 -21.99 30.75
N GLY A 176 26.49 -23.16 31.13
CA GLY A 176 27.61 -23.25 32.04
C GLY A 176 28.96 -23.37 31.32
N PRO A 177 30.04 -23.67 32.07
CA PRO A 177 31.39 -23.65 31.52
C PRO A 177 31.60 -24.73 30.45
N VAL A 178 32.46 -24.42 29.47
CA VAL A 178 32.94 -25.39 28.49
C VAL A 178 34.24 -26.01 29.01
N THR A 179 34.27 -27.34 29.10
CA THR A 179 35.43 -28.10 29.57
C THR A 179 36.17 -28.72 28.38
N THR A 180 37.47 -28.45 28.26
CA THR A 180 38.29 -29.03 27.17
C THR A 180 38.79 -30.42 27.54
N LEU A 181 38.42 -31.44 26.75
CA LEU A 181 38.84 -32.83 26.91
C LEU A 181 40.12 -33.13 26.13
N ASN A 182 40.74 -34.28 26.43
CA ASN A 182 41.89 -34.77 25.66
C ASN A 182 41.47 -35.22 24.25
N PRO A 183 42.41 -35.25 23.28
CA PRO A 183 42.11 -35.64 21.91
C PRO A 183 41.58 -37.06 21.81
N GLY A 184 40.56 -37.25 20.97
CA GLY A 184 39.91 -38.55 20.75
C GLY A 184 38.81 -38.93 21.75
N GLN A 185 38.56 -38.11 22.78
CA GLN A 185 37.37 -38.30 23.64
C GLN A 185 36.11 -37.71 22.98
N PRO A 186 34.92 -38.30 23.16
CA PRO A 186 33.69 -37.79 22.54
C PRO A 186 33.23 -36.47 23.18
N ALA A 187 32.70 -35.57 22.36
CA ALA A 187 32.04 -34.36 22.86
C ALA A 187 30.69 -34.71 23.51
N SER A 188 30.33 -34.03 24.60
CA SER A 188 29.05 -34.25 25.29
C SER A 188 28.47 -32.96 25.88
N VAL A 189 27.15 -33.00 26.12
CA VAL A 189 26.38 -31.97 26.85
C VAL A 189 25.69 -32.64 28.03
N ALA A 190 25.81 -32.02 29.20
CA ALA A 190 25.09 -32.41 30.40
C ALA A 190 24.05 -31.34 30.76
N VAL A 191 22.82 -31.78 31.04
CA VAL A 191 21.77 -30.91 31.60
C VAL A 191 21.83 -31.01 33.11
N VAL A 192 22.06 -29.88 33.78
CA VAL A 192 22.17 -29.79 35.23
C VAL A 192 21.04 -28.92 35.75
N ALA A 193 20.20 -29.45 36.65
CA ALA A 193 19.20 -28.64 37.34
C ALA A 193 19.90 -27.63 38.27
N VAL A 194 19.64 -26.34 38.09
CA VAL A 194 20.24 -25.24 38.88
C VAL A 194 19.20 -24.54 39.76
N GLY A 195 17.94 -24.98 39.73
CA GLY A 195 16.86 -24.57 40.61
C GLY A 195 15.57 -25.30 40.26
N GLU A 196 14.48 -25.04 40.98
CA GLU A 196 13.17 -25.69 40.76
C GLU A 196 12.55 -25.37 39.38
N ALA A 197 12.96 -24.26 38.76
CA ALA A 197 12.46 -23.80 37.46
C ALA A 197 13.57 -23.50 36.43
N ALA A 198 14.82 -23.89 36.68
CA ALA A 198 15.96 -23.52 35.83
C ALA A 198 16.92 -24.68 35.56
N VAL A 199 17.35 -24.82 34.30
CA VAL A 199 18.34 -25.81 33.86
C VAL A 199 19.56 -25.14 33.23
N ARG A 200 20.74 -25.74 33.44
CA ARG A 200 22.01 -25.30 32.88
C ARG A 200 22.60 -26.37 31.96
N LEU A 201 23.11 -25.95 30.81
CA LEU A 201 23.80 -26.83 29.86
C LEU A 201 25.32 -26.68 29.99
N ASP A 202 26.01 -27.75 30.38
CA ASP A 202 27.47 -27.79 30.52
C ASP A 202 28.07 -28.62 29.37
N PHE A 203 29.04 -28.04 28.65
CA PHE A 203 29.65 -28.67 27.46
C PHE A 203 31.02 -29.26 27.79
N SER A 204 31.32 -30.43 27.24
CA SER A 204 32.67 -31.01 27.26
C SER A 204 33.13 -31.31 25.85
N LEU A 205 34.21 -30.65 25.38
CA LEU A 205 34.66 -30.69 23.99
C LEU A 205 36.13 -31.15 23.90
N PRO A 206 36.50 -32.16 23.10
CA PRO A 206 37.89 -32.60 22.93
C PRO A 206 38.74 -31.59 22.16
N ARG A 207 39.98 -31.39 22.63
CA ARG A 207 41.01 -30.66 21.87
C ARG A 207 41.58 -31.50 20.72
N GLY A 208 42.20 -30.84 19.73
CA GLY A 208 42.90 -31.52 18.64
C GLY A 208 44.13 -32.30 19.11
N GLN A 209 44.52 -33.37 18.39
CA GLN A 209 45.65 -34.24 18.75
C GLN A 209 46.96 -33.45 18.84
N ASP A 210 47.68 -33.58 19.97
CA ASP A 210 48.96 -32.91 20.14
C ASP A 210 49.99 -33.50 19.17
N GLY A 211 50.56 -32.66 18.30
CA GLY A 211 51.52 -33.07 17.28
C GLY A 211 52.87 -33.47 17.88
N THR A 212 53.28 -34.72 17.69
CA THR A 212 54.61 -35.23 18.10
C THR A 212 55.69 -34.69 17.16
N GLY A 213 56.28 -33.52 17.47
CA GLY A 213 57.66 -33.19 17.11
C GLY A 213 58.07 -33.19 15.63
N THR A 214 57.16 -33.02 14.68
CA THR A 214 57.49 -32.51 13.33
C THR A 214 56.70 -31.24 13.09
N GLY A 215 56.94 -30.21 13.93
CA GLY A 215 56.44 -28.86 13.63
C GLY A 215 56.66 -28.57 12.14
N ASP A 216 55.85 -27.71 11.55
CA ASP A 216 55.75 -27.54 10.09
C ASP A 216 57.09 -27.37 9.33
N VAL A 217 58.19 -27.10 10.03
CA VAL A 217 59.54 -27.00 9.50
C VAL A 217 60.54 -27.92 10.23
N VAL A 218 61.42 -28.59 9.48
CA VAL A 218 62.53 -29.43 9.97
C VAL A 218 63.84 -28.64 9.94
N GLY A 219 64.52 -28.50 11.09
CA GLY A 219 65.80 -27.82 11.21
C GLY A 219 67.03 -28.69 10.87
N PRO A 220 68.23 -28.08 10.75
CA PRO A 220 69.46 -28.83 10.53
C PRO A 220 69.81 -29.68 11.76
N ALA A 221 70.55 -30.78 11.55
CA ALA A 221 70.87 -31.77 12.59
C ALA A 221 71.62 -31.20 13.82
N SER A 222 72.24 -30.02 13.67
CA SER A 222 72.77 -29.21 14.78
C SER A 222 72.68 -27.74 14.41
N SER A 223 72.45 -26.86 15.40
CA SER A 223 72.41 -25.40 15.24
C SER A 223 73.21 -24.74 16.35
N VAL A 224 73.93 -23.67 16.01
CA VAL A 224 74.65 -22.82 16.97
C VAL A 224 73.73 -21.67 17.39
N SER A 225 73.67 -21.41 18.70
CA SER A 225 72.87 -20.32 19.27
C SER A 225 73.27 -18.95 18.69
N GLY A 226 72.28 -18.08 18.47
CA GLY A 226 72.48 -16.72 17.97
C GLY A 226 72.67 -16.60 16.44
N ARG A 227 72.54 -17.70 15.68
CA ARG A 227 72.55 -17.68 14.21
C ARG A 227 71.13 -17.57 13.63
N ILE A 228 71.05 -17.00 12.43
CA ILE A 228 69.79 -16.80 11.72
C ILE A 228 69.37 -18.11 11.05
N ALA A 229 68.10 -18.50 11.17
CA ALA A 229 67.53 -19.62 10.44
C ALA A 229 67.12 -19.18 9.02
N LEU A 230 67.50 -19.95 8.01
CA LEU A 230 67.14 -19.74 6.60
C LEU A 230 66.38 -20.96 6.08
N PHE A 231 65.54 -20.81 5.05
CA PHE A 231 64.98 -21.96 4.36
C PHE A 231 66.02 -22.66 3.48
N SER A 232 66.06 -23.99 3.54
CA SER A 232 66.87 -24.83 2.66
C SER A 232 65.96 -25.36 1.54
N GLY A 233 65.82 -24.55 0.48
CA GLY A 233 64.92 -24.82 -0.64
C GLY A 233 63.60 -24.05 -0.59
N THR A 234 62.68 -24.37 -1.50
CA THR A 234 61.46 -23.58 -1.76
C THR A 234 60.20 -24.12 -1.09
N SER A 235 60.26 -25.28 -0.44
CA SER A 235 59.09 -25.89 0.20
C SER A 235 58.60 -25.12 1.43
N GLY A 236 59.46 -24.28 2.03
CA GLY A 236 59.18 -23.64 3.31
C GLY A 236 59.14 -24.62 4.48
N LYS A 237 59.52 -25.88 4.28
CA LYS A 237 59.41 -26.97 5.25
C LYS A 237 60.76 -27.45 5.81
N VAL A 238 61.89 -26.97 5.27
CA VAL A 238 63.24 -27.34 5.75
C VAL A 238 64.04 -26.06 6.01
N LEU A 239 64.69 -26.01 7.16
CA LEU A 239 65.57 -24.91 7.57
C LEU A 239 67.04 -25.33 7.54
N GLN A 240 67.90 -24.37 7.26
CA GLN A 240 69.35 -24.43 7.39
C GLN A 240 69.83 -23.26 8.24
N GLN A 241 71.01 -23.41 8.84
CA GLN A 241 71.67 -22.34 9.59
C GLN A 241 72.38 -21.36 8.64
N ALA A 242 72.21 -20.05 8.85
CA ALA A 242 72.98 -19.03 8.15
C ALA A 242 74.47 -19.02 8.57
N GLY A 243 75.34 -18.62 7.64
CA GLY A 243 76.76 -18.36 7.91
C GLY A 243 77.01 -17.14 8.81
N LEU A 244 76.02 -16.25 8.94
CA LEU A 244 76.07 -15.03 9.76
C LEU A 244 75.31 -15.22 11.09
N SER A 245 75.77 -14.53 12.13
CA SER A 245 75.10 -14.39 13.42
C SER A 245 74.21 -13.14 13.45
N VAL A 246 73.26 -13.08 14.39
CA VAL A 246 72.42 -11.88 14.59
C VAL A 246 73.29 -10.65 14.95
N SER A 247 74.43 -10.87 15.59
CA SER A 247 75.41 -9.81 15.89
C SER A 247 76.13 -9.25 14.66
N ASP A 248 76.11 -9.95 13.52
CA ASP A 248 76.68 -9.45 12.26
C ASP A 248 75.69 -8.57 11.48
N LEU A 249 74.45 -8.40 11.97
CA LEU A 249 73.47 -7.52 11.35
C LEU A 249 73.67 -6.08 11.82
N GLU A 250 73.91 -5.18 10.87
CA GLU A 250 73.91 -3.74 11.15
C GLU A 250 72.52 -3.29 11.66
N PRO A 251 72.42 -2.50 12.74
CA PRO A 251 71.16 -1.97 13.23
C PRO A 251 70.43 -1.16 12.15
N ALA A 252 69.09 -1.26 12.12
CA ALA A 252 68.27 -0.43 11.24
C ALA A 252 68.61 1.05 11.45
N ARG A 253 69.03 1.75 10.38
CA ARG A 253 69.35 3.17 10.45
C ARG A 253 68.17 3.92 11.04
N THR A 254 68.38 4.60 12.17
CA THR A 254 67.38 5.49 12.75
C THR A 254 67.10 6.61 11.75
N ARG A 255 65.81 6.79 11.43
CA ARG A 255 65.33 7.84 10.54
C ARG A 255 65.87 9.20 11.03
N PRO A 256 66.58 9.98 10.19
CA PRO A 256 67.04 11.31 10.59
C PRO A 256 65.85 12.18 10.99
N THR A 257 65.90 12.79 12.17
CA THR A 257 64.85 13.67 12.71
C THR A 257 64.93 15.12 12.19
N THR A 258 65.70 15.35 11.14
CA THR A 258 65.80 16.65 10.46
C THR A 258 65.36 16.49 9.01
N PRO A 259 64.45 17.35 8.50
CA PRO A 259 64.00 17.30 7.12
C PRO A 259 65.14 17.79 6.23
N GLU A 260 66.05 16.90 5.89
CA GLU A 260 67.02 17.15 4.84
C GLU A 260 66.30 16.97 3.50
N LYS A 261 66.21 18.04 2.73
CA LYS A 261 65.55 18.07 1.43
C LYS A 261 66.35 17.18 0.48
N GLN A 262 65.97 15.91 0.35
CA GLN A 262 66.68 14.95 -0.46
C GLN A 262 66.39 15.20 -1.96
N THR A 263 67.23 16.02 -2.60
CA THR A 263 67.31 16.13 -4.05
C THR A 263 68.11 14.94 -4.59
N GLY A 264 67.43 13.88 -5.04
CA GLY A 264 68.11 12.80 -5.75
C GLY A 264 67.34 11.48 -5.81
N VAL A 265 66.69 11.27 -6.95
CA VAL A 265 66.45 10.02 -7.69
C VAL A 265 66.39 8.70 -6.91
N GLY A 266 65.21 8.06 -6.96
CA GLY A 266 65.09 6.59 -6.98
C GLY A 266 64.33 5.97 -5.81
N THR A 267 63.09 5.55 -6.09
CA THR A 267 62.23 4.65 -5.30
C THR A 267 61.58 5.21 -4.04
N THR A 268 60.30 5.53 -4.12
CA THR A 268 59.38 5.55 -2.97
C THR A 268 58.28 4.51 -3.20
N PRO A 269 57.95 3.63 -2.25
CA PRO A 269 56.56 3.21 -2.08
C PRO A 269 55.76 4.49 -1.81
N ARG A 270 54.87 4.85 -2.73
CA ARG A 270 54.10 6.10 -2.70
C ARG A 270 53.18 6.11 -1.47
N GLY A 271 53.54 6.85 -0.42
CA GLY A 271 52.53 7.46 0.44
C GLY A 271 51.83 8.52 -0.40
N TRP A 272 50.51 8.41 -0.57
CA TRP A 272 49.74 9.39 -1.33
C TRP A 272 50.00 10.79 -0.78
N ALA A 273 50.35 11.74 -1.66
CA ALA A 273 50.49 13.13 -1.23
C ALA A 273 49.14 13.61 -0.70
N ALA A 274 49.13 14.54 0.27
CA ALA A 274 47.89 15.08 0.83
C ALA A 274 46.95 15.64 -0.27
N GLU A 275 47.52 16.14 -1.36
CA GLU A 275 46.79 16.58 -2.56
C GLU A 275 46.12 15.43 -3.30
N ASP A 276 46.76 14.26 -3.43
CA ASP A 276 46.17 13.06 -4.04
C ASP A 276 45.00 12.52 -3.20
N VAL A 277 45.14 12.57 -1.87
CA VAL A 277 44.07 12.18 -0.94
C VAL A 277 42.90 13.16 -1.01
N ALA A 278 43.18 14.47 -1.05
CA ALA A 278 42.15 15.49 -1.21
C ALA A 278 41.41 15.35 -2.55
N GLN A 279 42.12 15.12 -3.66
CA GLN A 279 41.51 14.87 -4.96
C GLN A 279 40.68 13.59 -4.98
N ALA A 280 41.15 12.51 -4.33
CA ALA A 280 40.39 11.26 -4.20
C ALA A 280 39.11 11.43 -3.35
N ILE A 281 39.15 12.26 -2.31
CA ILE A 281 37.98 12.60 -1.48
C ILE A 281 36.99 13.48 -2.27
N LEU A 282 37.47 14.50 -2.98
CA LEU A 282 36.63 15.34 -3.84
C LEU A 282 35.99 14.52 -4.97
N ALA A 283 36.71 13.56 -5.57
CA ALA A 283 36.18 12.68 -6.61
C ALA A 283 35.08 11.72 -6.11
N GLN A 284 35.07 11.40 -4.81
CA GLN A 284 34.04 10.56 -4.17
C GLN A 284 32.89 11.37 -3.56
N SER A 285 33.07 12.68 -3.40
CA SER A 285 32.04 13.55 -2.85
C SER A 285 31.00 13.85 -3.93
N PRO A 286 29.69 13.75 -3.62
CA PRO A 286 28.65 14.10 -4.58
C PRO A 286 28.81 15.57 -4.98
N SER A 287 28.55 15.87 -6.25
CA SER A 287 28.64 17.26 -6.71
C SER A 287 27.58 18.11 -6.00
N PRO A 288 27.79 19.44 -5.85
CA PRO A 288 26.78 20.32 -5.28
C PRO A 288 25.42 20.24 -5.99
N ALA A 289 25.41 19.96 -7.30
CA ALA A 289 24.19 19.76 -8.07
C ALA A 289 23.46 18.46 -7.69
N ASP A 290 24.20 17.36 -7.47
CA ASP A 290 23.62 16.07 -7.05
C ASP A 290 23.07 16.14 -5.63
N LEU A 291 23.74 16.90 -4.75
CA LEU A 291 23.26 17.17 -3.40
C LEU A 291 21.95 17.95 -3.41
N GLU A 292 21.87 19.04 -4.19
CA GLU A 292 20.63 19.83 -4.29
C GLU A 292 19.49 19.01 -4.90
N PHE A 293 19.76 18.19 -5.91
CA PHE A 293 18.78 17.27 -6.49
C PHE A 293 18.26 16.26 -5.46
N THR A 294 19.15 15.68 -4.65
CA THR A 294 18.78 14.75 -3.58
C THR A 294 17.94 15.43 -2.49
N VAL A 295 18.34 16.63 -2.07
CA VAL A 295 17.58 17.44 -1.10
C VAL A 295 16.20 17.77 -1.63
N SER A 296 16.08 18.12 -2.91
CA SER A 296 14.80 18.43 -3.57
C SER A 296 13.84 17.23 -3.49
N GLN A 297 14.31 16.03 -3.81
CA GLN A 297 13.49 14.82 -3.72
C GLN A 297 13.06 14.47 -2.29
N LEU A 298 13.98 14.56 -1.33
CA LEU A 298 13.64 14.31 0.08
C LEU A 298 12.61 15.33 0.59
N ALA A 299 12.73 16.59 0.18
CA ALA A 299 11.79 17.64 0.55
C ALA A 299 10.39 17.37 -0.01
N LEU A 300 10.29 16.93 -1.28
CA LEU A 300 9.01 16.56 -1.89
C LEU A 300 8.38 15.35 -1.20
N ALA A 301 9.16 14.29 -0.97
CA ALA A 301 8.68 13.10 -0.27
C ALA A 301 8.20 13.41 1.16
N LEU A 302 8.87 14.34 1.84
CA LEU A 302 8.47 14.77 3.17
C LEU A 302 7.23 15.68 3.15
N ALA A 303 7.06 16.52 2.13
CA ALA A 303 5.87 17.34 1.95
C ALA A 303 4.63 16.46 1.72
N ASP A 304 4.76 15.45 0.86
CA ASP A 304 3.75 14.42 0.58
C ASP A 304 3.42 13.60 1.84
N ALA A 305 4.44 13.04 2.51
CA ALA A 305 4.23 12.23 3.72
C ALA A 305 3.56 13.00 4.87
N ASN A 306 3.79 14.32 4.96
CA ASN A 306 3.16 15.17 5.96
C ASN A 306 1.87 15.85 5.47
N ASN A 307 1.54 15.73 4.18
CA ASN A 307 0.39 16.39 3.55
C ASN A 307 0.39 17.93 3.76
N VAL A 308 1.59 18.53 3.82
CA VAL A 308 1.80 19.96 4.12
C VAL A 308 3.02 20.47 3.37
N ALA A 309 2.90 21.66 2.78
CA ALA A 309 4.02 22.34 2.15
C ALA A 309 5.14 22.71 3.15
N LEU A 310 6.39 22.53 2.75
CA LEU A 310 7.57 22.75 3.58
C LEU A 310 8.34 23.99 3.15
N PHE A 311 8.77 24.78 4.13
CA PHE A 311 9.78 25.82 3.95
C PHE A 311 11.08 25.35 4.60
N LEU A 312 12.16 25.32 3.82
CA LEU A 312 13.44 24.73 4.22
C LEU A 312 14.59 25.73 4.04
N GLY A 313 15.76 25.36 4.57
CA GLY A 313 16.98 26.16 4.48
C GLY A 313 17.09 27.21 5.59
N PRO A 314 18.32 27.64 5.93
CA PRO A 314 18.58 28.54 7.05
C PRO A 314 17.91 29.92 6.91
N ASN A 315 17.56 30.31 5.68
CA ASN A 315 16.88 31.57 5.38
C ASN A 315 15.44 31.37 4.87
N GLY A 316 14.88 30.15 5.01
CA GLY A 316 13.57 29.80 4.44
C GLY A 316 13.52 29.94 2.92
N ASN A 317 14.66 29.70 2.24
CA ASN A 317 14.85 29.98 0.83
C ASN A 317 14.58 28.79 -0.10
N ARG A 318 13.86 27.80 0.43
CA ARG A 318 13.44 26.57 -0.25
C ARG A 318 11.99 26.32 0.08
N PHE A 319 11.22 25.89 -0.92
CA PHE A 319 9.80 25.58 -0.82
C PHE A 319 9.56 24.21 -1.47
N ALA A 320 8.76 23.35 -0.84
CA ALA A 320 8.33 22.07 -1.38
C ALA A 320 6.83 21.87 -1.12
N ASP A 321 6.09 21.39 -2.11
CA ASP A 321 4.64 21.17 -1.99
C ASP A 321 4.20 19.98 -2.84
N SER A 322 3.33 19.14 -2.28
CA SER A 322 2.64 18.01 -2.92
C SER A 322 1.22 18.36 -3.39
N PHE A 323 0.77 19.60 -3.14
CA PHE A 323 -0.55 20.11 -3.53
C PHE A 323 -1.74 19.32 -2.97
N ASP A 324 -1.55 18.59 -1.87
CA ASP A 324 -2.66 18.03 -1.09
C ASP A 324 -3.55 19.12 -0.50
N ALA A 325 -2.95 20.29 -0.23
CA ALA A 325 -3.65 21.52 0.08
C ALA A 325 -3.25 22.63 -0.91
N LEU A 326 -4.23 23.44 -1.32
CA LEU A 326 -4.00 24.54 -2.28
C LEU A 326 -3.58 25.86 -1.61
N THR A 327 -3.14 25.82 -0.34
CA THR A 327 -2.84 27.00 0.48
C THR A 327 -1.84 27.96 -0.18
N TYR A 328 -0.83 27.41 -0.86
CA TYR A 328 0.22 28.19 -1.52
C TYR A 328 0.04 28.30 -3.03
N VAL A 329 -1.13 27.93 -3.54
CA VAL A 329 -1.51 28.06 -4.94
C VAL A 329 -2.45 29.26 -5.09
N ASP A 330 -2.16 30.16 -6.02
CA ASP A 330 -3.05 31.27 -6.36
C ASP A 330 -4.18 30.76 -7.27
N VAL A 331 -5.15 30.06 -6.67
CA VAL A 331 -6.29 29.47 -7.37
C VAL A 331 -7.15 30.54 -8.05
N ALA A 332 -7.33 31.69 -7.41
CA ALA A 332 -8.13 32.79 -7.95
C ALA A 332 -7.52 33.41 -9.21
N GLY A 333 -6.18 33.46 -9.28
CA GLY A 333 -5.45 33.92 -10.45
C GLY A 333 -5.17 32.86 -11.51
N ALA A 334 -5.57 31.60 -11.27
CA ALA A 334 -5.34 30.50 -12.21
C ALA A 334 -6.35 30.54 -13.38
N THR A 335 -5.93 30.05 -14.53
CA THR A 335 -6.80 29.86 -15.71
C THR A 335 -6.91 28.38 -16.01
N ASN A 336 -8.13 27.93 -16.27
CA ASN A 336 -8.41 26.54 -16.63
C ASN A 336 -7.80 25.51 -15.67
N LEU A 337 -7.71 25.81 -14.37
CA LEU A 337 -7.22 24.88 -13.36
C LEU A 337 -8.38 24.04 -12.82
N ASP A 338 -8.24 22.73 -12.85
CA ASP A 338 -9.14 21.79 -12.16
C ASP A 338 -8.61 21.50 -10.76
N THR A 339 -9.47 21.67 -9.75
CA THR A 339 -9.18 21.48 -8.32
C THR A 339 -9.99 20.33 -7.71
N GLY A 340 -10.68 19.54 -8.53
CA GLY A 340 -11.53 18.43 -8.09
C GLY A 340 -10.77 17.20 -7.58
N THR A 341 -9.43 17.21 -7.61
CA THR A 341 -8.58 16.12 -7.11
C THR A 341 -7.44 16.74 -6.32
N ALA A 342 -7.32 16.36 -5.03
CA ALA A 342 -6.19 16.77 -4.19
C ALA A 342 -4.89 16.06 -4.63
N GLY A 343 -3.74 16.63 -4.28
CA GLY A 343 -2.42 16.05 -4.54
C GLY A 343 -1.92 16.26 -5.98
N LEU A 344 -2.59 17.13 -6.75
CA LEU A 344 -2.18 17.49 -8.10
C LEU A 344 -2.81 18.81 -8.56
N LEU A 345 -2.18 19.41 -9.57
CA LEU A 345 -2.69 20.53 -10.35
C LEU A 345 -2.79 20.10 -11.80
N LYS A 346 -3.99 20.14 -12.38
CA LYS A 346 -4.23 19.71 -13.77
C LYS A 346 -5.11 20.68 -14.54
N PRO A 347 -5.02 20.70 -15.88
CA PRO A 347 -5.91 21.49 -16.69
C PRO A 347 -7.36 20.99 -16.63
N THR A 348 -8.29 21.93 -16.77
CA THR A 348 -9.70 21.64 -17.04
C THR A 348 -9.85 20.99 -18.40
N VAL A 349 -10.90 20.20 -18.50
CA VAL A 349 -11.32 19.54 -19.72
C VAL A 349 -11.89 20.57 -20.71
N ALA A 350 -11.52 20.49 -21.99
CA ALA A 350 -12.05 21.38 -23.02
C ALA A 350 -13.55 21.14 -23.25
N ILE A 351 -14.30 22.20 -23.60
CA ILE A 351 -15.74 22.10 -23.89
C ILE A 351 -15.94 21.25 -25.15
N ALA A 352 -16.98 20.41 -25.12
CA ALA A 352 -17.35 19.58 -26.26
C ALA A 352 -17.91 20.43 -27.42
N ASN A 353 -17.41 20.18 -28.63
CA ASN A 353 -17.97 20.74 -29.87
C ASN A 353 -19.03 19.79 -30.41
N SER A 354 -20.17 20.32 -30.83
CA SER A 354 -21.25 19.55 -31.45
C SER A 354 -21.03 19.50 -32.97
N LEU A 355 -20.90 18.30 -33.51
CA LEU A 355 -20.71 18.02 -34.93
C LEU A 355 -21.90 17.23 -35.49
N ALA A 356 -22.12 17.36 -36.81
CA ALA A 356 -23.10 16.56 -37.56
C ALA A 356 -24.50 16.48 -36.90
N SER A 357 -24.95 17.54 -36.22
CA SER A 357 -26.23 17.55 -35.50
C SER A 357 -27.40 17.66 -36.48
N GLN A 358 -28.27 16.66 -36.46
CA GLN A 358 -29.44 16.57 -37.34
C GLN A 358 -30.69 16.20 -36.52
N THR A 359 -31.87 16.51 -37.04
CA THR A 359 -33.13 16.04 -36.45
C THR A 359 -33.59 14.79 -37.18
N LEU A 360 -33.69 13.66 -36.48
CA LEU A 360 -34.25 12.43 -37.04
C LEU A 360 -35.77 12.48 -36.94
N ASN A 361 -36.48 12.21 -38.04
CA ASN A 361 -37.91 12.53 -38.18
C ASN A 361 -38.75 11.40 -38.79
N ASN A 362 -38.14 10.26 -39.12
CA ASN A 362 -38.80 9.17 -39.81
C ASN A 362 -38.53 7.83 -39.13
N ASP A 363 -39.53 6.95 -39.16
CA ASP A 363 -39.46 5.59 -38.65
C ASP A 363 -39.40 4.64 -39.86
N PRO A 364 -38.23 4.05 -40.17
CA PRO A 364 -38.14 2.97 -41.14
C PRO A 364 -38.89 1.73 -40.62
N PHE A 365 -39.36 0.89 -41.54
CA PHE A 365 -39.93 -0.42 -41.21
C PHE A 365 -38.92 -1.53 -41.57
N GLY A 366 -38.73 -2.50 -40.67
CA GLY A 366 -38.15 -3.81 -40.99
C GLY A 366 -36.65 -3.97 -40.75
N PHE A 367 -36.08 -3.34 -39.73
CA PHE A 367 -34.65 -3.44 -39.40
C PHE A 367 -34.31 -4.35 -38.22
N ALA A 368 -35.31 -4.93 -37.54
CA ALA A 368 -35.08 -5.93 -36.51
C ALA A 368 -34.25 -7.12 -37.06
N GLY A 369 -33.15 -7.43 -36.39
CA GLY A 369 -32.17 -8.45 -36.80
C GLY A 369 -31.16 -8.02 -37.86
N ALA A 370 -31.16 -6.74 -38.27
CA ALA A 370 -30.20 -6.22 -39.23
C ALA A 370 -28.97 -5.59 -38.56
N THR A 371 -27.82 -5.69 -39.21
CA THR A 371 -26.68 -4.81 -38.94
C THR A 371 -26.77 -3.60 -39.86
N VAL A 372 -26.58 -2.43 -39.28
CA VAL A 372 -26.61 -1.14 -39.97
C VAL A 372 -25.28 -0.46 -39.75
N LYS A 373 -24.69 0.01 -40.84
CA LYS A 373 -23.54 0.90 -40.83
C LYS A 373 -23.96 2.27 -41.35
N GLN A 374 -23.51 3.33 -40.70
CA GLN A 374 -23.76 4.70 -41.11
C GLN A 374 -22.42 5.38 -41.36
N LEU A 375 -22.30 6.01 -42.52
CA LEU A 375 -21.21 6.92 -42.85
C LEU A 375 -21.59 8.35 -42.49
N VAL A 376 -20.64 9.05 -41.86
CA VAL A 376 -20.64 10.50 -41.67
C VAL A 376 -19.36 11.04 -42.31
N GLY A 377 -19.49 11.88 -43.32
CA GLY A 377 -18.38 12.34 -44.15
C GLY A 377 -17.53 13.40 -43.45
N ALA A 378 -16.26 13.48 -43.84
CA ALA A 378 -15.30 14.45 -43.31
C ALA A 378 -15.76 15.91 -43.44
N SER A 379 -16.51 16.24 -44.50
CA SER A 379 -16.99 17.60 -44.81
C SER A 379 -17.90 18.22 -43.73
N VAL A 380 -18.55 17.39 -42.89
CA VAL A 380 -19.42 17.83 -41.80
C VAL A 380 -18.76 17.71 -40.42
N LEU A 381 -17.49 17.30 -40.39
CA LEU A 381 -16.64 17.29 -39.21
C LEU A 381 -15.76 18.55 -39.26
N THR A 382 -15.91 19.42 -38.27
CA THR A 382 -15.23 20.74 -38.27
C THR A 382 -14.17 20.86 -37.20
N THR A 383 -13.92 19.78 -36.44
CA THR A 383 -13.02 19.82 -35.28
C THR A 383 -12.45 18.44 -35.00
N ASN A 384 -11.13 18.33 -34.95
CA ASN A 384 -10.43 17.15 -34.44
C ASN A 384 -10.68 16.92 -32.94
N GLY A 385 -10.51 15.69 -32.44
CA GLY A 385 -10.47 15.47 -31.00
C GLY A 385 -10.04 14.09 -30.56
N SER A 386 -9.77 13.96 -29.27
CA SER A 386 -9.25 12.74 -28.63
C SER A 386 -10.34 11.89 -27.98
N ARG A 387 -11.51 12.49 -27.72
CA ARG A 387 -12.68 11.80 -27.18
C ARG A 387 -13.93 12.15 -27.96
N VAL A 388 -14.81 11.17 -28.08
CA VAL A 388 -16.09 11.31 -28.78
C VAL A 388 -17.19 10.72 -27.92
N ARG A 389 -18.38 11.31 -28.00
CA ARG A 389 -19.63 10.67 -27.59
C ARG A 389 -20.71 11.00 -28.60
N VAL A 390 -21.80 10.24 -28.57
CA VAL A 390 -22.90 10.41 -29.51
C VAL A 390 -24.23 10.50 -28.78
N THR A 391 -25.15 11.26 -29.35
CA THR A 391 -26.56 11.21 -28.98
C THR A 391 -27.29 10.30 -29.94
N VAL A 392 -27.96 9.28 -29.42
CA VAL A 392 -28.76 8.33 -30.18
C VAL A 392 -30.25 8.54 -29.93
N GLN A 393 -31.11 8.19 -30.91
CA GLN A 393 -32.56 8.33 -30.78
C GLN A 393 -33.33 7.09 -31.26
N GLY A 394 -34.23 6.59 -30.42
CA GLY A 394 -35.09 5.44 -30.71
C GLY A 394 -36.35 5.81 -31.50
N SER A 395 -36.89 4.86 -32.27
CA SER A 395 -38.11 5.03 -33.08
C SER A 395 -39.36 5.27 -32.24
N ALA A 396 -40.51 5.52 -32.89
CA ALA A 396 -41.81 5.56 -32.22
C ALA A 396 -42.16 4.24 -31.50
N SER A 397 -41.55 3.12 -31.91
CA SER A 397 -41.72 1.80 -31.28
C SER A 397 -40.60 1.46 -30.27
N GLY A 398 -39.66 2.38 -30.04
CA GLY A 398 -38.43 2.11 -29.30
C GLY A 398 -37.39 1.37 -30.13
N LEU A 399 -36.24 1.06 -29.55
CA LEU A 399 -35.13 0.39 -30.22
C LEU A 399 -34.31 -0.43 -29.23
N THR A 400 -33.93 -1.65 -29.60
CA THR A 400 -32.88 -2.39 -28.87
C THR A 400 -31.72 -2.66 -29.81
N ILE A 401 -30.52 -2.30 -29.39
CA ILE A 401 -29.27 -2.64 -30.08
C ILE A 401 -28.39 -3.51 -29.18
N SER A 402 -27.68 -4.46 -29.79
CA SER A 402 -26.74 -5.34 -29.07
C SER A 402 -25.30 -4.80 -29.04
N GLY A 403 -25.01 -3.75 -29.79
CA GLY A 403 -23.70 -3.12 -29.88
C GLY A 403 -23.73 -1.89 -30.78
N LEU A 404 -22.93 -0.88 -30.45
CA LEU A 404 -22.65 0.30 -31.27
C LEU A 404 -21.14 0.52 -31.29
N TYR A 405 -20.59 0.80 -32.47
CA TYR A 405 -19.16 0.99 -32.68
C TYR A 405 -18.92 2.20 -33.58
N ILE A 406 -17.75 2.83 -33.44
CA ILE A 406 -17.26 3.90 -34.30
C ILE A 406 -15.90 3.51 -34.91
N GLY A 407 -15.64 3.92 -36.14
CA GLY A 407 -14.36 3.71 -36.80
C GLY A 407 -14.08 4.75 -37.88
N ASN A 408 -12.81 4.93 -38.22
CA ASN A 408 -12.44 5.66 -39.44
C ASN A 408 -12.70 4.76 -40.65
N ARG A 409 -13.31 5.30 -41.71
CA ARG A 409 -13.56 4.58 -42.95
C ARG A 409 -12.25 4.06 -43.54
N ASP A 410 -12.27 2.81 -44.00
CA ASP A 410 -11.19 2.24 -44.81
C ASP A 410 -11.39 2.63 -46.28
N THR A 411 -10.55 3.51 -46.80
CA THR A 411 -10.59 3.94 -48.20
C THR A 411 -10.11 2.86 -49.17
N ALA A 412 -9.43 1.82 -48.69
CA ALA A 412 -9.01 0.67 -49.50
C ALA A 412 -10.09 -0.43 -49.57
N GLY A 413 -11.07 -0.41 -48.68
CA GLY A 413 -12.20 -1.35 -48.61
C GLY A 413 -13.47 -0.86 -49.30
N ASP A 414 -14.58 -1.52 -49.00
CA ASP A 414 -15.90 -1.11 -49.46
C ASP A 414 -16.36 0.18 -48.74
N SER A 415 -17.42 0.83 -49.25
CA SER A 415 -17.89 2.13 -48.72
C SER A 415 -18.42 2.09 -47.27
N TRP A 416 -18.56 0.89 -46.70
CA TRP A 416 -19.02 0.64 -45.33
C TRP A 416 -17.93 0.02 -44.45
N ASP A 417 -16.72 -0.18 -44.97
CA ASP A 417 -15.62 -0.74 -44.21
C ASP A 417 -14.94 0.32 -43.34
N ALA A 418 -14.56 -0.09 -42.14
CA ALA A 418 -13.76 0.70 -41.22
C ALA A 418 -12.37 0.08 -41.07
N LEU A 419 -11.35 0.90 -40.85
CA LEU A 419 -9.99 0.44 -40.56
C LEU A 419 -9.94 -0.38 -39.27
N SER A 420 -10.67 0.09 -38.26
CA SER A 420 -10.90 -0.57 -36.99
C SER A 420 -12.19 -0.02 -36.37
N LEU A 421 -12.76 -0.76 -35.43
CA LEU A 421 -13.99 -0.38 -34.74
C LEU A 421 -13.76 -0.32 -33.22
N THR A 422 -14.09 0.83 -32.64
CA THR A 422 -14.06 1.09 -31.19
C THR A 422 -15.49 1.03 -30.65
N PRO A 423 -15.76 0.26 -29.58
CA PRO A 423 -17.10 0.17 -29.00
C PRO A 423 -17.51 1.50 -28.35
N ILE A 424 -18.78 1.87 -28.52
CA ILE A 424 -19.45 2.96 -27.80
C ILE A 424 -20.30 2.34 -26.69
N THR A 425 -20.17 2.86 -25.48
CA THR A 425 -20.91 2.38 -24.30
C THR A 425 -21.92 3.39 -23.79
N PHE A 426 -22.90 2.88 -23.05
CA PHE A 426 -23.93 3.64 -22.35
C PHE A 426 -23.95 3.17 -20.90
N ALA A 427 -23.54 4.03 -19.96
CA ALA A 427 -23.33 3.65 -18.56
C ALA A 427 -22.42 2.41 -18.40
N GLY A 428 -21.37 2.32 -19.22
CA GLY A 428 -20.38 1.24 -19.23
C GLY A 428 -20.79 -0.02 -20.00
N VAL A 429 -22.01 -0.06 -20.57
CA VAL A 429 -22.54 -1.25 -21.27
C VAL A 429 -22.62 -1.00 -22.78
N GLY A 430 -22.24 -1.98 -23.60
CA GLY A 430 -22.24 -1.85 -25.07
C GLY A 430 -23.61 -2.05 -25.75
N SER A 431 -24.58 -2.65 -25.05
CA SER A 431 -25.96 -2.79 -25.49
C SER A 431 -26.83 -1.65 -24.97
N LEU A 432 -27.93 -1.36 -25.66
CA LEU A 432 -28.82 -0.25 -25.31
C LEU A 432 -30.27 -0.59 -25.67
N THR A 433 -31.19 -0.29 -24.76
CA THR A 433 -32.64 -0.29 -25.02
C THR A 433 -33.17 1.13 -24.86
N LEU A 434 -33.75 1.68 -25.93
CA LEU A 434 -34.41 2.97 -25.97
C LEU A 434 -35.92 2.78 -25.99
N GLY A 435 -36.63 3.51 -25.13
CA GLY A 435 -38.08 3.67 -25.21
C GLY A 435 -38.50 4.49 -26.44
N ALA A 436 -39.82 4.58 -26.66
CA ALA A 436 -40.40 5.31 -27.79
C ALA A 436 -39.93 6.77 -27.84
N ASN A 437 -39.33 7.17 -28.96
CA ASN A 437 -38.76 8.50 -29.23
C ASN A 437 -37.70 8.97 -28.22
N GLN A 438 -37.16 8.07 -27.39
CA GLN A 438 -36.19 8.42 -26.37
C GLN A 438 -34.85 8.79 -27.01
N SER A 439 -34.21 9.84 -26.49
CA SER A 439 -32.82 10.17 -26.78
C SER A 439 -31.93 9.87 -25.57
N ILE A 440 -30.78 9.25 -25.81
CA ILE A 440 -29.76 8.99 -24.80
C ILE A 440 -28.40 9.43 -25.34
N VAL A 441 -27.57 10.00 -24.47
CA VAL A 441 -26.18 10.35 -24.75
C VAL A 441 -25.27 9.20 -24.29
N SER A 442 -24.31 8.81 -25.11
CA SER A 442 -23.34 7.78 -24.77
C SER A 442 -22.31 8.26 -23.74
N ASP A 443 -21.56 7.31 -23.18
CA ASP A 443 -20.35 7.64 -22.44
C ASP A 443 -19.30 8.27 -23.37
N TRP A 444 -18.36 9.00 -22.78
CA TRP A 444 -17.19 9.49 -23.50
C TRP A 444 -16.19 8.36 -23.75
N ILE A 445 -15.94 8.04 -25.02
CA ILE A 445 -14.95 7.06 -25.43
C ILE A 445 -13.68 7.72 -25.96
N THR A 446 -12.54 7.06 -25.78
CA THR A 446 -11.27 7.48 -26.39
C THR A 446 -11.28 7.07 -27.85
N PHE A 447 -11.33 8.06 -28.74
CA PHE A 447 -11.30 7.87 -30.19
C PHE A 447 -10.70 9.14 -30.81
N ALA A 448 -9.60 8.97 -31.55
CA ALA A 448 -8.95 10.06 -32.26
C ALA A 448 -9.77 10.42 -33.51
N LEU A 449 -10.73 11.32 -33.34
CA LEU A 449 -11.51 11.88 -34.43
C LEU A 449 -10.63 12.83 -35.23
N ASP A 450 -10.48 12.50 -36.50
CA ASP A 450 -9.75 13.25 -37.50
C ASP A 450 -10.79 13.88 -38.44
N GLU A 451 -10.89 15.21 -38.44
CA GLU A 451 -11.90 15.92 -39.22
C GLU A 451 -11.71 15.74 -40.74
N THR A 452 -10.56 15.23 -41.18
CA THR A 452 -10.27 14.96 -42.59
C THR A 452 -10.71 13.56 -43.05
N LYS A 453 -11.23 12.72 -42.13
CA LYS A 453 -11.62 11.33 -42.42
C LYS A 453 -13.10 11.09 -42.23
N ASP A 454 -13.68 10.28 -43.13
CA ASP A 454 -15.04 9.79 -42.97
C ASP A 454 -15.13 8.84 -41.77
N LEU A 455 -16.24 8.91 -41.03
CA LEU A 455 -16.55 8.05 -39.90
C LEU A 455 -17.58 7.00 -40.27
N ILE A 456 -17.41 5.78 -39.76
CA ILE A 456 -18.38 4.69 -39.81
C ILE A 456 -18.90 4.42 -38.41
N PHE A 457 -20.21 4.52 -38.22
CA PHE A 457 -20.92 4.00 -37.05
C PHE A 457 -21.56 2.67 -37.40
N SER A 458 -21.28 1.62 -36.64
CA SER A 458 -21.76 0.26 -36.92
C SER A 458 -22.56 -0.26 -35.73
N PHE A 459 -23.80 -0.70 -35.95
CA PHE A 459 -24.65 -1.23 -34.88
C PHE A 459 -25.56 -2.35 -35.37
N HIS A 460 -25.91 -3.25 -34.47
CA HIS A 460 -26.86 -4.33 -34.74
C HIS A 460 -28.15 -4.09 -33.98
N VAL A 461 -29.26 -4.08 -34.72
CA VAL A 461 -30.61 -3.89 -34.21
C VAL A 461 -31.16 -5.25 -33.78
N SER A 462 -31.22 -5.50 -32.48
CA SER A 462 -31.74 -6.76 -31.96
C SER A 462 -33.27 -6.79 -31.86
N ALA A 463 -33.91 -5.63 -31.70
CA ALA A 463 -35.37 -5.52 -31.72
C ALA A 463 -35.85 -4.11 -32.12
N ASN A 464 -37.04 -4.05 -32.71
CA ASN A 464 -37.71 -2.83 -33.21
C ASN A 464 -36.89 -2.10 -34.30
N ASP A 465 -37.17 -0.82 -34.52
CA ASP A 465 -36.58 0.00 -35.58
C ASP A 465 -35.90 1.25 -34.98
N PHE A 466 -34.95 1.85 -35.70
CA PHE A 466 -34.25 3.08 -35.30
C PHE A 466 -34.89 4.32 -35.93
N LYS A 467 -34.70 5.52 -35.36
CA LYS A 467 -35.06 6.77 -36.07
C LYS A 467 -34.09 7.06 -37.20
N GLN A 468 -34.57 7.63 -38.29
CA GLN A 468 -33.73 8.16 -39.35
C GLN A 468 -34.21 9.55 -39.81
N LEU A 469 -33.38 10.25 -40.55
CA LEU A 469 -33.81 11.40 -41.36
C LEU A 469 -34.14 10.89 -42.78
N ALA A 470 -35.39 11.07 -43.22
CA ALA A 470 -35.91 10.42 -44.43
C ALA A 470 -35.25 10.91 -45.74
N THR A 471 -34.98 12.21 -45.85
CA THR A 471 -34.39 12.87 -47.04
C THR A 471 -33.76 14.21 -46.64
N GLY A 472 -32.92 14.78 -47.51
CA GLY A 472 -32.42 16.16 -47.38
C GLY A 472 -30.96 16.30 -46.94
N LEU A 473 -30.24 15.18 -46.76
CA LEU A 473 -28.81 15.18 -46.49
C LEU A 473 -27.99 14.91 -47.76
N SER A 474 -26.78 15.45 -47.81
CA SER A 474 -25.87 15.18 -48.92
C SER A 474 -25.47 13.70 -48.95
N GLY A 475 -25.64 13.05 -50.09
CA GLY A 475 -25.18 11.68 -50.31
C GLY A 475 -23.65 11.53 -50.31
N SER A 476 -22.89 12.62 -50.37
CA SER A 476 -21.44 12.59 -50.13
C SER A 476 -21.10 12.42 -48.65
N ASP A 477 -21.98 12.88 -47.75
CA ASP A 477 -21.65 13.05 -46.33
C ASP A 477 -22.44 12.10 -45.44
N TYR A 478 -23.61 11.65 -45.88
CA TYR A 478 -24.47 10.79 -45.06
C TYR A 478 -24.99 9.63 -45.88
N ASN A 479 -24.55 8.42 -45.51
CA ASN A 479 -24.99 7.18 -46.17
C ASN A 479 -25.31 6.13 -45.11
N ARG A 480 -26.31 5.30 -45.39
CA ARG A 480 -26.62 4.12 -44.59
C ARG A 480 -26.39 2.87 -45.42
N PHE A 481 -25.80 1.87 -44.79
CA PHE A 481 -25.62 0.54 -45.33
C PHE A 481 -26.30 -0.46 -44.39
N TYR A 482 -26.99 -1.46 -44.91
CA TYR A 482 -27.61 -2.47 -44.06
C TYR A 482 -27.50 -3.87 -44.63
N LYS A 483 -27.49 -4.85 -43.73
CA LYS A 483 -27.51 -6.27 -44.02
C LYS A 483 -28.48 -6.96 -43.06
N VAL A 484 -29.49 -7.62 -43.62
CA VAL A 484 -30.53 -8.31 -42.85
C VAL A 484 -30.04 -9.64 -42.30
N SER A 485 -30.56 -10.04 -41.14
CA SER A 485 -30.33 -11.34 -40.52
C SER A 485 -28.85 -11.69 -40.27
N ALA A 486 -28.04 -10.68 -39.93
CA ALA A 486 -26.62 -10.86 -39.61
C ALA A 486 -26.22 -9.89 -38.51
N ASN A 487 -25.55 -10.39 -37.46
CA ASN A 487 -24.90 -9.55 -36.45
C ASN A 487 -23.41 -9.44 -36.79
N GLU A 488 -23.06 -8.37 -37.50
CA GLU A 488 -21.71 -8.04 -37.94
C GLU A 488 -21.29 -6.66 -37.43
N ALA A 489 -21.95 -6.15 -36.38
CA ALA A 489 -21.72 -4.79 -35.90
C ALA A 489 -20.26 -4.53 -35.47
N ALA A 490 -19.59 -5.55 -34.92
CA ALA A 490 -18.19 -5.49 -34.51
C ALA A 490 -17.19 -5.83 -35.65
N VAL A 491 -17.67 -6.14 -36.85
CA VAL A 491 -16.84 -6.57 -37.98
C VAL A 491 -16.46 -5.34 -38.81
N ALA A 492 -15.17 -4.98 -38.76
CA ALA A 492 -14.65 -3.78 -39.40
C ALA A 492 -14.75 -3.86 -40.94
N ASN A 493 -14.32 -4.98 -41.53
CA ASN A 493 -14.40 -5.28 -42.96
C ASN A 493 -15.43 -6.38 -43.21
N ALA A 494 -16.53 -6.05 -43.89
CA ALA A 494 -17.63 -6.97 -44.13
C ALA A 494 -18.13 -6.86 -45.57
N SER A 495 -18.90 -7.85 -46.04
CA SER A 495 -19.43 -7.86 -47.41
C SER A 495 -20.94 -8.06 -47.45
N GLY A 496 -21.55 -7.67 -48.57
CA GLY A 496 -22.96 -7.91 -48.86
C GLY A 496 -23.94 -6.90 -48.25
N TYR A 497 -23.50 -5.65 -48.03
CA TYR A 497 -24.38 -4.58 -47.56
C TYR A 497 -25.12 -3.90 -48.71
N THR A 498 -26.36 -3.48 -48.45
CA THR A 498 -27.14 -2.63 -49.36
C THR A 498 -26.99 -1.16 -48.98
N ALA A 499 -26.65 -0.30 -49.93
CA ALA A 499 -26.44 1.13 -49.71
C ALA A 499 -27.72 1.97 -49.90
N THR A 500 -27.87 3.00 -49.09
CA THR A 500 -28.89 4.05 -49.21
C THR A 500 -28.21 5.40 -49.00
N ALA A 501 -28.20 6.24 -50.03
CA ALA A 501 -27.54 7.53 -49.99
C ALA A 501 -28.41 8.63 -49.33
N GLY A 502 -27.75 9.67 -48.80
CA GLY A 502 -28.39 10.86 -48.25
C GLY A 502 -29.26 10.59 -47.01
N THR A 503 -28.88 9.61 -46.21
CA THR A 503 -29.68 9.13 -45.06
C THR A 503 -28.81 9.04 -43.80
N LEU A 504 -29.33 9.54 -42.68
CA LEU A 504 -28.76 9.42 -41.33
C LEU A 504 -29.71 8.61 -40.44
N ALA A 505 -29.18 7.69 -39.66
CA ALA A 505 -29.88 6.70 -38.85
C ALA A 505 -29.30 6.59 -37.44
N LEU A 506 -30.17 6.58 -36.42
CA LEU A 506 -29.85 6.43 -35.00
C LEU A 506 -29.03 7.59 -34.40
N ILE A 507 -27.87 7.91 -34.96
CA ILE A 507 -26.96 8.94 -34.47
C ILE A 507 -27.53 10.32 -34.85
N ARG A 508 -28.01 11.04 -33.85
CA ARG A 508 -28.58 12.38 -33.99
C ARG A 508 -27.51 13.48 -33.98
N GLN A 509 -26.50 13.29 -33.14
CA GLN A 509 -25.45 14.28 -32.91
C GLN A 509 -24.17 13.59 -32.46
N ILE A 510 -23.04 14.13 -32.91
CA ILE A 510 -21.70 13.75 -32.46
C ILE A 510 -21.18 14.89 -31.59
N GLU A 511 -20.60 14.56 -30.45
CA GLU A 511 -19.87 15.52 -29.64
C GLU A 511 -18.41 15.09 -29.58
N VAL A 512 -17.52 16.02 -29.93
CA VAL A 512 -16.07 15.82 -29.93
C VAL A 512 -15.43 16.70 -28.88
N GLN A 513 -14.46 16.15 -28.17
CA GLN A 513 -13.66 16.88 -27.22
C GLN A 513 -12.20 16.94 -27.71
N THR A 514 -11.67 18.15 -27.81
CA THR A 514 -10.33 18.42 -28.37
C THR A 514 -9.18 18.04 -27.44
N GLY A 515 -9.46 17.67 -26.19
CA GLY A 515 -8.48 17.35 -25.16
C GLY A 515 -8.68 18.18 -23.90
N SER A 516 -7.57 18.70 -23.36
CA SER A 516 -7.56 19.59 -22.20
C SER A 516 -7.39 21.05 -22.61
N ASN A 517 -7.86 21.98 -21.80
CA ASN A 517 -7.55 23.39 -21.98
C ASN A 517 -6.09 23.67 -21.58
N ASN A 518 -5.47 24.67 -22.20
CA ASN A 518 -4.20 25.20 -21.69
C ASN A 518 -4.46 25.86 -20.34
N ALA A 519 -3.70 25.45 -19.32
CA ALA A 519 -3.80 25.96 -17.98
C ALA A 519 -2.61 26.83 -17.62
N ILE A 520 -2.86 27.85 -16.82
CA ILE A 520 -1.82 28.66 -16.19
C ILE A 520 -2.14 28.68 -14.70
N VAL A 521 -1.22 28.16 -13.91
CA VAL A 521 -1.31 28.16 -12.45
C VAL A 521 -0.02 28.75 -11.89
N ARG A 522 -0.13 29.48 -10.78
CA ARG A 522 1.00 30.14 -10.14
C ARG A 522 0.91 30.00 -8.63
N SER A 523 2.04 30.17 -7.97
CA SER A 523 2.08 30.19 -6.52
C SER A 523 1.49 31.49 -5.94
N ALA A 524 1.11 31.43 -4.67
CA ALA A 524 1.11 32.59 -3.80
C ALA A 524 2.52 33.21 -3.72
N ALA A 525 2.63 34.47 -3.28
CA ALA A 525 3.93 35.11 -3.13
C ALA A 525 4.68 34.56 -1.90
N PHE A 526 5.89 34.05 -2.12
CA PHE A 526 6.83 33.73 -1.06
C PHE A 526 7.72 34.93 -0.78
N THR A 527 8.05 35.19 0.49
CA THR A 527 8.93 36.31 0.85
C THR A 527 10.36 35.82 1.02
N ALA A 528 11.28 36.28 0.17
CA ALA A 528 12.70 35.99 0.29
C ALA A 528 13.38 36.89 1.34
N ALA A 529 14.34 36.34 2.08
CA ALA A 529 15.14 37.09 3.07
C ALA A 529 16.06 38.15 2.44
N ALA A 530 16.42 37.99 1.16
CA ALA A 530 17.16 38.94 0.35
C ALA A 530 16.66 38.89 -1.10
N VAL A 531 16.96 39.92 -1.90
CA VAL A 531 16.57 39.96 -3.32
C VAL A 531 17.29 38.83 -4.06
N PRO A 532 16.56 37.82 -4.56
CA PRO A 532 17.19 36.70 -5.24
C PRO A 532 17.73 37.13 -6.61
N THR A 533 18.83 36.50 -6.99
CA THR A 533 19.46 36.65 -8.30
C THR A 533 19.34 35.38 -9.12
N LYS A 534 19.14 34.23 -8.46
CA LYS A 534 19.00 32.94 -9.12
C LYS A 534 17.86 32.12 -8.52
N MET A 535 17.25 31.28 -9.35
CA MET A 535 16.22 30.32 -8.94
C MET A 535 16.43 28.97 -9.63
N LYS A 536 16.08 27.89 -8.94
CA LYS A 536 16.15 26.52 -9.45
C LYS A 536 14.93 25.74 -8.95
N ALA A 537 14.44 24.76 -9.70
CA ALA A 537 13.28 23.97 -9.29
C ALA A 537 13.39 22.50 -9.71
N LEU A 538 12.62 21.66 -9.04
CA LEU A 538 12.36 20.28 -9.40
C LEU A 538 10.85 20.06 -9.40
N ILE A 539 10.31 19.43 -10.44
CA ILE A 539 8.89 19.12 -10.53
C ILE A 539 8.68 17.66 -10.89
N ASN A 540 7.60 17.09 -10.39
CA ASN A 540 7.11 15.79 -10.78
C ASN A 540 5.81 15.97 -11.58
N VAL A 541 5.82 15.51 -12.83
CA VAL A 541 4.69 15.66 -13.73
C VAL A 541 4.21 14.31 -14.25
N ARG A 542 2.91 14.16 -14.43
CA ARG A 542 2.31 13.06 -15.17
C ARG A 542 1.80 13.57 -16.51
N GLU A 543 2.32 12.99 -17.57
CA GLU A 543 1.88 13.27 -18.93
C GLU A 543 0.73 12.30 -19.27
N ALA A 544 -0.49 12.67 -18.90
CA ALA A 544 -1.68 11.88 -19.22
C ALA A 544 -1.94 11.83 -20.73
N ASP A 545 -1.60 12.91 -21.44
CA ASP A 545 -1.38 12.92 -22.89
C ASP A 545 0.11 13.00 -23.18
N ALA A 546 0.58 12.33 -24.25
CA ALA A 546 1.98 12.43 -24.68
C ALA A 546 2.39 13.91 -24.89
N ALA A 547 3.40 14.34 -24.13
CA ALA A 547 3.84 15.73 -24.02
C ALA A 547 5.37 15.82 -23.93
N VAL A 548 5.91 17.01 -24.14
CA VAL A 548 7.35 17.30 -24.10
C VAL A 548 7.63 18.54 -23.24
N ALA A 549 8.53 18.39 -22.26
CA ALA A 549 8.99 19.49 -21.41
C ALA A 549 9.58 20.65 -22.24
N GLY A 550 9.16 21.89 -21.95
CA GLY A 550 9.60 23.07 -22.69
C GLY A 550 8.97 23.21 -24.09
N THR A 551 7.96 22.41 -24.42
CA THR A 551 7.12 22.58 -25.62
C THR A 551 5.64 22.56 -25.25
N ASP A 552 5.20 21.52 -24.54
CA ASP A 552 3.81 21.34 -24.12
C ASP A 552 3.57 21.80 -22.69
N TYR A 553 4.62 21.96 -21.88
CA TYR A 553 4.53 22.56 -20.56
C TYR A 553 5.81 23.32 -20.19
N PHE A 554 5.65 24.34 -19.36
CA PHE A 554 6.72 25.24 -18.96
C PHE A 554 6.60 25.59 -17.48
N LEU A 555 7.75 25.81 -16.84
CA LEU A 555 7.86 26.42 -15.53
C LEU A 555 8.56 27.78 -15.66
N ASP A 556 7.94 28.82 -15.15
CA ASP A 556 8.53 30.15 -15.05
C ASP A 556 8.76 30.51 -13.58
N CYS A 557 9.72 31.40 -13.35
CA CYS A 557 10.03 31.96 -12.04
C CYS A 557 10.02 33.49 -12.05
N SER A 558 9.72 34.09 -10.91
CA SER A 558 9.62 35.54 -10.71
C SER A 558 10.14 35.94 -9.34
N ARG A 559 10.81 37.10 -9.25
CA ARG A 559 11.21 37.76 -7.98
C ARG A 559 10.40 39.03 -7.64
N ASP A 560 9.51 39.45 -8.52
CA ASP A 560 8.79 40.72 -8.45
C ASP A 560 7.27 40.55 -8.28
N GLY A 561 6.87 39.47 -7.61
CA GLY A 561 5.47 39.15 -7.33
C GLY A 561 4.69 38.66 -8.55
N GLY A 562 5.37 38.28 -9.63
CA GLY A 562 4.75 37.82 -10.87
C GLY A 562 4.41 38.94 -11.86
N THR A 563 5.06 40.10 -11.72
CA THR A 563 4.94 41.20 -12.70
C THR A 563 5.73 40.85 -13.96
N THR A 564 6.93 40.27 -13.78
CA THR A 564 7.75 39.70 -14.84
C THR A 564 8.03 38.23 -14.57
N TRP A 565 8.30 37.48 -15.64
CA TRP A 565 8.49 36.03 -15.60
C TRP A 565 9.67 35.64 -16.48
N THR A 566 10.57 34.82 -15.94
CA THR A 566 11.65 34.20 -16.71
C THR A 566 11.36 32.71 -16.82
N ALA A 567 11.31 32.19 -18.04
CA ALA A 567 11.10 30.77 -18.29
C ALA A 567 12.35 29.98 -17.88
N MET A 568 12.14 28.88 -17.15
CA MET A 568 13.22 27.97 -16.74
C MET A 568 13.39 26.88 -17.80
N VAL A 569 14.64 26.49 -18.07
CA VAL A 569 14.94 25.39 -19.00
C VAL A 569 14.66 24.06 -18.30
N LEU A 570 13.77 23.24 -18.87
CA LEU A 570 13.35 21.97 -18.29
C LEU A 570 14.14 20.80 -18.89
N THR A 571 14.63 19.91 -18.04
CA THR A 571 15.33 18.67 -18.42
C THR A 571 14.74 17.49 -17.67
N GLU A 572 14.22 16.49 -18.38
CA GLU A 572 13.80 15.23 -17.76
C GLU A 572 15.04 14.48 -17.24
N ARG A 573 14.99 14.03 -15.98
CA ARG A 573 16.08 13.28 -15.35
C ARG A 573 15.84 11.78 -15.44
N TYR A 574 14.65 11.34 -15.04
CA TYR A 574 14.17 9.97 -15.16
C TYR A 574 12.66 9.91 -14.98
N THR A 575 12.08 8.76 -15.31
CA THR A 575 10.69 8.41 -15.02
C THR A 575 10.63 7.44 -13.83
N SER A 576 9.76 7.72 -12.86
CA SER A 576 9.45 6.88 -11.71
C SER A 576 7.96 6.49 -11.76
N GLY A 577 7.67 5.23 -12.11
CA GLY A 577 6.29 4.80 -12.36
C GLY A 577 5.65 5.59 -13.51
N ASN A 578 4.58 6.33 -13.23
CA ASN A 578 3.90 7.21 -14.19
C ASN A 578 4.30 8.69 -14.06
N LEU A 579 5.23 9.02 -13.16
CA LEU A 579 5.71 10.38 -12.92
C LEU A 579 7.06 10.60 -13.61
N ARG A 580 7.20 11.71 -14.30
CA ARG A 580 8.48 12.20 -14.81
C ARG A 580 9.06 13.20 -13.83
N VAL A 581 10.30 12.94 -13.43
CA VAL A 581 11.08 13.83 -12.58
C VAL A 581 11.83 14.79 -13.49
N VAL A 582 11.42 16.05 -13.48
CA VAL A 582 11.91 17.09 -14.40
C VAL A 582 12.61 18.17 -13.60
N GLU A 583 13.88 18.39 -13.91
CA GLU A 583 14.71 19.42 -13.30
C GLU A 583 14.62 20.72 -14.12
N ALA A 584 14.33 21.82 -13.45
CA ALA A 584 14.43 23.15 -14.01
C ALA A 584 15.83 23.71 -13.72
N ALA A 585 16.56 24.07 -14.77
CA ALA A 585 17.93 24.58 -14.65
C ALA A 585 17.99 25.86 -13.81
N GLU A 586 19.16 26.09 -13.19
CA GLU A 586 19.43 27.34 -12.48
C GLU A 586 19.27 28.51 -13.46
N THR A 587 18.35 29.41 -13.14
CA THR A 587 17.89 30.50 -13.99
C THR A 587 18.24 31.84 -13.35
N ASP A 588 18.90 32.71 -14.12
CA ASP A 588 19.20 34.09 -13.71
C ASP A 588 17.94 34.96 -13.79
N VAL A 589 17.56 35.53 -12.64
CA VAL A 589 16.41 36.45 -12.50
C VAL A 589 16.85 37.88 -12.17
N SER A 590 18.15 38.17 -12.21
CA SER A 590 18.70 39.49 -11.89
C SER A 590 18.25 40.60 -12.85
N SER A 591 17.80 40.23 -14.06
CA SER A 591 17.25 41.14 -15.07
C SER A 591 15.80 41.56 -14.84
N GLN A 592 15.06 40.86 -13.98
CA GLN A 592 13.71 41.26 -13.57
C GLN A 592 13.77 42.51 -12.67
N PRO A 593 12.71 43.29 -12.52
CA PRO A 593 12.60 44.28 -11.44
C PRO A 593 13.03 43.71 -10.08
N SER A 594 13.72 44.53 -9.29
CA SER A 594 14.21 44.10 -7.97
C SER A 594 13.05 43.94 -7.00
N GLY A 595 12.99 42.79 -6.31
CA GLY A 595 11.93 42.47 -5.35
C GLY A 595 12.28 41.22 -4.54
N THR A 596 11.55 41.00 -3.45
CA THR A 596 11.66 39.82 -2.58
C THR A 596 10.45 38.90 -2.67
N ALA A 597 9.48 39.22 -3.53
CA ALA A 597 8.25 38.44 -3.70
C ALA A 597 8.47 37.36 -4.77
N VAL A 598 8.88 36.17 -4.33
CA VAL A 598 9.17 35.03 -5.19
C VAL A 598 7.88 34.31 -5.59
N ARG A 599 7.78 33.94 -6.87
CA ARG A 599 6.69 33.08 -7.39
C ARG A 599 7.18 32.11 -8.44
N TRP A 600 6.49 30.98 -8.54
CA TRP A 600 6.55 30.09 -9.70
C TRP A 600 5.24 30.16 -10.50
N ARG A 601 5.32 29.84 -11.80
CA ARG A 601 4.15 29.68 -12.67
C ARG A 601 4.34 28.47 -13.59
N PHE A 602 3.43 27.52 -13.48
CA PHE A 602 3.34 26.37 -14.36
C PHE A 602 2.30 26.61 -15.45
N LYS A 603 2.64 26.24 -16.69
CA LYS A 603 1.77 26.42 -17.85
C LYS A 603 1.69 25.12 -18.64
N THR A 604 0.51 24.75 -19.07
CA THR A 604 0.31 23.73 -20.12
C THR A 604 -0.06 24.41 -21.43
N LEU A 605 0.39 23.84 -22.55
CA LEU A 605 0.22 24.32 -23.91
C LEU A 605 -0.22 23.16 -24.82
N ASN A 606 -0.56 23.51 -26.06
CA ASN A 606 -0.96 22.55 -27.11
C ASN A 606 -2.11 21.61 -26.72
N ASN A 607 -2.96 22.04 -25.78
CA ASN A 607 -4.14 21.31 -25.30
C ASN A 607 -3.83 19.93 -24.72
N LYS A 608 -2.63 19.76 -24.16
CA LYS A 608 -2.17 18.51 -23.53
C LYS A 608 -2.56 18.43 -22.06
N ASN A 609 -3.06 17.27 -21.63
CA ASN A 609 -3.24 16.97 -20.22
C ASN A 609 -1.89 16.64 -19.56
N VAL A 610 -1.33 17.63 -18.87
CA VAL A 610 -0.14 17.46 -18.03
C VAL A 610 -0.53 17.82 -16.60
N GLU A 611 -0.37 16.85 -15.71
CA GLU A 611 -0.70 16.96 -14.29
C GLU A 611 0.60 17.24 -13.53
N LEU A 612 0.65 18.34 -12.77
CA LEU A 612 1.76 18.67 -11.87
C LEU A 612 1.42 18.12 -10.49
N HIS A 613 2.20 17.15 -10.01
CA HIS A 613 1.94 16.50 -8.71
C HIS A 613 2.69 17.19 -7.58
N ASP A 614 3.92 17.64 -7.82
CA ASP A 614 4.74 18.18 -6.76
C ASP A 614 5.80 19.13 -7.34
N LEU A 615 6.14 20.15 -6.54
CA LEU A 615 7.10 21.18 -6.92
C LEU A 615 8.00 21.57 -5.76
N TYR A 616 9.30 21.53 -6.02
CA TYR A 616 10.33 22.13 -5.19
C TYR A 616 10.91 23.37 -5.88
N LEU A 617 11.05 24.47 -5.14
CA LEU A 617 11.66 25.71 -5.60
C LEU A 617 12.75 26.17 -4.62
N TYR A 618 13.91 26.52 -5.15
CA TYR A 618 15.03 27.11 -4.44
C TYR A 618 15.37 28.48 -5.02
N TRP A 619 15.71 29.44 -4.15
CA TRP A 619 16.19 30.77 -4.56
C TRP A 619 17.39 31.24 -3.73
N SER A 620 18.22 32.07 -4.36
CA SER A 620 19.43 32.65 -3.75
C SER A 620 19.78 34.03 -4.28
#